data_AF-A0A2D8KFR9-F1
#
_entry.id   AF-A0A2D8KFR9-F1
#
_cell.length_a   1.000
_cell.length_b   1.000
_cell.length_c   1.000
_cell.angle_alpha   90.00
_cell.angle_beta   90.00
_cell.angle_gamma   90.00
#
_symmetry.space_group_name_H-M   'P 1'
#
loop_
_entity.id
_entity.type
_entity.pdbx_description
1 polymer ?
#
loop_
_entity_poly.entity_id
_entity_poly.type
_entity_poly.pdbx_seq_one_letter_code
_entity_poly.pdbx_strand_id
1 'polypeptide(L)'
;MDKTYCGEIMRRIYITTIISMLISFSSAQKRGSFAGGFLRMGTSARAVAMGSAFTAEIDKGFAAYYNPASLVHLKNSQAGFSNHFLMLDRQLMTINISMPLPPSAAIGVSWIGAGVDNIDGRNTAGEHTKSLSTSENAYMVSFAQSMLPWLSVGLNVKVLRHQLPVNTMDLTGKGVGMDFGIFIKSKTGANLALMIQDLNSRYQWKTDKIFERGKVYIEQFPTLYRVGSTFDYSDVYFTTDAGIVMNGGEVIDFSARLGAEYVYMDHYYLRGGFGNGRVGVGLGLDWSLFEDQDSRLDYAFTLEGAAGISHVFTYAFSF
;
A
#
# COMPACT_ATOMS: atom_id res chain seq x y z
N MET A 1 21.95 -40.66 -4.34
CA MET A 1 21.88 -39.21 -4.11
C MET A 1 23.26 -38.73 -3.74
N ASP A 2 23.90 -38.00 -4.65
CA ASP A 2 25.33 -37.68 -4.59
C ASP A 2 25.68 -36.67 -3.48
N LYS A 3 26.78 -36.91 -2.77
CA LYS A 3 27.27 -36.08 -1.65
C LYS A 3 27.52 -34.61 -2.05
N THR A 4 27.79 -34.36 -3.34
CA THR A 4 27.97 -33.03 -3.94
C THR A 4 26.67 -32.22 -3.96
N TYR A 5 25.51 -32.85 -4.17
CA TYR A 5 24.21 -32.19 -4.22
C TYR A 5 23.75 -31.70 -2.83
N CYS A 6 24.04 -32.49 -1.80
CA CYS A 6 23.71 -32.15 -0.41
C CYS A 6 24.53 -30.96 0.11
N GLY A 7 25.77 -30.79 -0.36
CA GLY A 7 26.65 -29.68 0.01
C GLY A 7 26.22 -28.33 -0.56
N GLU A 8 25.72 -28.30 -1.80
CA GLU A 8 25.18 -27.07 -2.40
C GLU A 8 23.89 -26.61 -1.74
N ILE A 9 23.00 -27.56 -1.37
CA ILE A 9 21.77 -27.26 -0.63
C ILE A 9 22.10 -26.69 0.75
N MET A 10 23.01 -27.33 1.49
CA MET A 10 23.47 -26.84 2.80
C MET A 10 24.12 -25.46 2.72
N ARG A 11 24.89 -25.18 1.66
CA ARG A 11 25.50 -23.86 1.43
C ARG A 11 24.45 -22.79 1.11
N ARG A 12 23.43 -23.12 0.32
CA ARG A 12 22.32 -22.21 0.01
C ARG A 12 21.48 -21.90 1.25
N ILE A 13 21.22 -22.91 2.09
CA ILE A 13 20.53 -22.76 3.37
C ILE A 13 21.34 -21.88 4.33
N TYR A 14 22.66 -22.07 4.40
CA TYR A 14 23.52 -21.22 5.23
C TYR A 14 23.52 -19.76 4.77
N ILE A 15 23.59 -19.53 3.45
CA ILE A 15 23.55 -18.18 2.88
C ILE A 15 22.20 -17.52 3.12
N THR A 16 21.08 -18.23 2.94
CA THR A 16 19.73 -17.68 3.21
C THR A 16 19.51 -17.43 4.70
N THR A 17 20.05 -18.27 5.58
CA THR A 17 19.96 -18.10 7.04
C THR A 17 20.81 -16.90 7.51
N ILE A 18 21.99 -16.70 6.92
CA ILE A 18 22.84 -15.54 7.19
C ILE A 18 22.20 -14.23 6.68
N ILE A 19 21.61 -14.24 5.47
CA ILE A 19 20.88 -13.09 4.92
C ILE A 19 19.63 -12.79 5.78
N SER A 20 18.93 -13.81 6.26
CA SER A 20 17.81 -13.68 7.20
C SER A 20 18.22 -13.10 8.55
N MET A 21 19.36 -13.53 9.12
CA MET A 21 19.89 -12.99 10.37
C MET A 21 20.35 -11.53 10.24
N LEU A 22 20.88 -11.13 9.09
CA LEU A 22 21.31 -9.74 8.83
C LEU A 22 20.14 -8.75 8.71
N ILE A 23 18.91 -9.22 8.48
CA ILE A 23 17.71 -8.38 8.40
C ILE A 23 17.12 -8.10 9.80
N SER A 24 17.62 -8.75 10.84
CA SER A 24 17.07 -8.70 12.20
C SER A 24 17.61 -7.54 13.06
N PHE A 25 17.75 -6.34 12.52
CA PHE A 25 17.88 -5.11 13.33
C PHE A 25 17.39 -3.91 12.50
N SER A 26 16.13 -3.52 12.67
CA SER A 26 15.67 -2.20 12.27
C SER A 26 14.69 -1.65 13.29
N SER A 27 15.04 -0.49 13.82
CA SER A 27 14.31 0.29 14.81
C SER A 27 12.99 0.79 14.22
N ALA A 28 11.96 -0.06 14.23
CA ALA A 28 10.64 0.16 13.62
C ALA A 28 9.79 1.30 14.27
N GLN A 29 10.37 2.16 15.09
CA GLN A 29 9.62 3.11 15.93
C GLN A 29 9.55 4.54 15.37
N LYS A 30 10.40 4.92 14.39
CA LYS A 30 10.44 6.31 13.87
C LYS A 30 9.41 6.62 12.78
N ARG A 31 8.93 5.63 12.01
CA ARG A 31 8.08 5.87 10.84
C ARG A 31 6.64 6.28 11.18
N GLY A 32 6.14 5.90 12.34
CA GLY A 32 4.76 6.17 12.78
C GLY A 32 4.48 7.63 13.12
N SER A 33 5.51 8.43 13.43
CA SER A 33 5.36 9.83 13.85
C SER A 33 5.24 10.82 12.69
N PHE A 34 5.39 10.37 11.44
CA PHE A 34 5.33 11.24 10.27
C PHE A 34 3.98 11.18 9.57
N ALA A 35 3.54 12.32 9.01
CA ALA A 35 2.31 12.44 8.26
C ALA A 35 2.18 11.45 7.09
N GLY A 36 0.94 11.25 6.62
CA GLY A 36 0.63 10.32 5.54
C GLY A 36 0.67 8.84 5.96
N GLY A 37 0.55 8.55 7.26
CA GLY A 37 0.55 7.18 7.78
C GLY A 37 -0.46 6.27 7.10
N PHE A 38 -1.65 6.80 6.78
CA PHE A 38 -2.70 6.06 6.11
C PHE A 38 -2.31 5.54 4.72
N LEU A 39 -1.46 6.27 3.98
CA LEU A 39 -0.93 5.84 2.66
C LEU A 39 0.10 4.69 2.76
N ARG A 40 0.41 4.24 3.97
CA ARG A 40 1.41 3.18 4.22
C ARG A 40 0.79 1.94 4.85
N MET A 41 -0.52 1.94 5.11
CA MET A 41 -1.26 0.85 5.73
C MET A 41 -1.64 -0.28 4.76
N GLY A 42 -1.51 -0.03 3.46
CA GLY A 42 -1.94 -0.93 2.39
C GLY A 42 -3.40 -0.68 1.97
N THR A 43 -3.75 -1.11 0.76
CA THR A 43 -5.03 -0.76 0.11
C THR A 43 -6.00 -1.92 -0.10
N SER A 44 -5.53 -3.14 -0.33
CA SER A 44 -6.35 -4.31 -0.62
C SER A 44 -6.07 -5.43 0.38
N ALA A 45 -7.04 -6.30 0.62
CA ALA A 45 -6.90 -7.49 1.44
C ALA A 45 -5.77 -8.39 0.90
N ARG A 46 -5.71 -8.61 -0.41
CA ARG A 46 -4.60 -9.35 -1.05
C ARG A 46 -3.24 -8.73 -0.72
N ALA A 47 -3.09 -7.42 -0.90
CA ALA A 47 -1.83 -6.75 -0.59
C ALA A 47 -1.47 -6.80 0.89
N VAL A 48 -2.44 -6.54 1.77
CA VAL A 48 -2.27 -6.57 3.22
C VAL A 48 -1.89 -7.97 3.72
N ALA A 49 -2.55 -9.01 3.22
CA ALA A 49 -2.24 -10.41 3.54
C ALA A 49 -0.82 -10.80 3.13
N MET A 50 -0.30 -10.23 2.03
CA MET A 50 1.03 -10.50 1.49
C MET A 50 2.08 -9.46 1.94
N GLY A 51 1.88 -8.83 3.10
CA GLY A 51 2.85 -7.89 3.69
C GLY A 51 3.01 -6.56 2.93
N SER A 52 2.14 -6.26 1.97
CA SER A 52 2.15 -5.08 1.10
C SER A 52 3.41 -4.93 0.24
N ALA A 53 4.04 -6.05 -0.12
CA ALA A 53 5.26 -6.11 -0.94
C ALA A 53 5.02 -5.82 -2.45
N PHE A 54 4.06 -4.97 -2.77
CA PHE A 54 3.42 -4.95 -4.09
C PHE A 54 4.08 -4.01 -5.12
N THR A 55 5.35 -3.63 -4.92
CA THR A 55 6.03 -2.69 -5.85
C THR A 55 6.23 -3.28 -7.24
N ALA A 56 6.48 -4.60 -7.35
CA ALA A 56 6.57 -5.33 -8.62
C ALA A 56 5.32 -6.18 -8.91
N GLU A 57 4.21 -5.92 -8.21
CA GLU A 57 2.97 -6.68 -8.33
C GLU A 57 1.93 -5.93 -9.17
N ILE A 58 1.08 -6.68 -9.89
CA ILE A 58 -0.09 -6.13 -10.58
C ILE A 58 -1.33 -6.56 -9.79
N ASP A 59 -1.81 -5.68 -8.91
CA ASP A 59 -2.96 -5.98 -8.05
C ASP A 59 -4.29 -5.73 -8.77
N LYS A 60 -5.12 -6.78 -8.89
CA LYS A 60 -6.43 -6.70 -9.58
C LYS A 60 -7.31 -5.68 -8.87
N GLY A 61 -7.73 -4.65 -9.61
CA GLY A 61 -8.54 -3.55 -9.09
C GLY A 61 -7.77 -2.44 -8.37
N PHE A 62 -6.45 -2.57 -8.12
CA PHE A 62 -5.66 -1.61 -7.34
C PHE A 62 -4.25 -1.33 -7.89
N ALA A 63 -3.96 -1.75 -9.13
CA ALA A 63 -2.62 -1.72 -9.75
C ALA A 63 -1.89 -0.37 -9.63
N ALA A 64 -2.61 0.76 -9.80
CA ALA A 64 -2.02 2.10 -9.75
C ALA A 64 -1.31 2.45 -8.43
N TYR A 65 -1.77 1.88 -7.31
CA TYR A 65 -1.45 2.40 -5.99
C TYR A 65 0.00 2.14 -5.56
N TYR A 66 0.45 0.89 -5.64
CA TYR A 66 1.81 0.53 -5.19
C TYR A 66 2.87 0.91 -6.21
N ASN A 67 2.53 0.82 -7.50
CA ASN A 67 3.39 1.25 -8.59
C ASN A 67 2.55 1.59 -9.82
N PRO A 68 2.43 2.88 -10.21
CA PRO A 68 1.64 3.26 -11.38
C PRO A 68 2.13 2.63 -12.69
N ALA A 69 3.41 2.30 -12.81
CA ALA A 69 3.96 1.68 -14.02
C ALA A 69 3.36 0.29 -14.30
N SER A 70 2.75 -0.35 -13.31
CA SER A 70 2.07 -1.65 -13.49
C SER A 70 0.76 -1.54 -14.30
N LEU A 71 0.16 -0.35 -14.40
CA LEU A 71 -1.15 -0.12 -15.01
C LEU A 71 -1.23 -0.54 -16.48
N VAL A 72 -0.16 -0.36 -17.26
CA VAL A 72 -0.15 -0.72 -18.69
C VAL A 72 -0.23 -2.22 -18.93
N HIS A 73 -0.10 -3.05 -17.89
CA HIS A 73 -0.18 -4.49 -17.97
C HIS A 73 -1.58 -5.05 -17.69
N LEU A 74 -2.55 -4.19 -17.39
CA LEU A 74 -3.96 -4.55 -17.29
C LEU A 74 -4.49 -4.91 -18.68
N LYS A 75 -5.21 -6.04 -18.76
CA LYS A 75 -5.87 -6.49 -20.01
C LYS A 75 -7.21 -5.77 -20.21
N ASN A 76 -7.98 -5.66 -19.15
CA ASN A 76 -9.33 -5.10 -19.12
C ASN A 76 -9.36 -3.89 -18.17
N SER A 77 -10.43 -3.09 -18.25
CA SER A 77 -10.68 -2.07 -17.24
C SER A 77 -10.98 -2.75 -15.91
N GLN A 78 -10.66 -2.09 -14.81
CA GLN A 78 -10.85 -2.66 -13.48
C GLN A 78 -11.40 -1.62 -12.52
N ALA A 79 -12.29 -2.06 -11.65
CA ALA A 79 -12.76 -1.31 -10.49
C ALA A 79 -12.47 -2.12 -9.22
N GLY A 80 -12.08 -1.44 -8.15
CA GLY A 80 -11.78 -2.03 -6.87
C GLY A 80 -12.35 -1.20 -5.73
N PHE A 81 -12.92 -1.88 -4.74
CA PHE A 81 -13.33 -1.32 -3.46
C PHE A 81 -12.71 -2.15 -2.33
N SER A 82 -12.14 -1.47 -1.35
CA SER A 82 -11.58 -2.11 -0.17
C SER A 82 -11.94 -1.33 1.08
N ASN A 83 -12.24 -2.04 2.16
CA ASN A 83 -12.48 -1.46 3.47
C ASN A 83 -11.72 -2.21 4.55
N HIS A 84 -10.98 -1.46 5.36
CA HIS A 84 -10.23 -1.95 6.51
C HIS A 84 -10.95 -1.52 7.78
N PHE A 85 -11.46 -2.49 8.52
CA PHE A 85 -11.95 -2.31 9.87
C PHE A 85 -10.78 -2.43 10.83
N LEU A 86 -10.42 -1.31 11.43
CA LEU A 86 -9.33 -1.19 12.39
C LEU A 86 -9.94 -1.02 13.79
N MET A 87 -9.17 -1.33 14.82
CA MET A 87 -9.57 -1.08 16.20
C MET A 87 -9.60 0.42 16.52
N LEU A 88 -10.30 0.80 17.59
CA LEU A 88 -10.49 2.20 18.03
C LEU A 88 -11.33 3.04 17.07
N ASP A 89 -12.42 2.47 16.52
CA ASP A 89 -13.33 3.14 15.59
C ASP A 89 -12.64 3.75 14.35
N ARG A 90 -11.49 3.16 13.99
CA ARG A 90 -10.70 3.54 12.83
C ARG A 90 -11.17 2.78 11.60
N GLN A 91 -11.19 3.47 10.48
CA GLN A 91 -11.47 2.87 9.17
C GLN A 91 -10.51 3.39 8.11
N LEU A 92 -10.22 2.53 7.12
CA LEU A 92 -9.50 2.91 5.91
C LEU A 92 -10.23 2.33 4.71
N MET A 93 -10.68 3.20 3.82
CA MET A 93 -11.40 2.86 2.59
C MET A 93 -10.53 3.18 1.39
N THR A 94 -10.54 2.30 0.40
CA THR A 94 -9.89 2.54 -0.90
C THR A 94 -10.86 2.24 -2.03
N ILE A 95 -10.97 3.17 -2.98
CA ILE A 95 -11.66 2.99 -4.26
C ILE A 95 -10.65 3.21 -5.36
N ASN A 96 -10.64 2.36 -6.38
CA ASN A 96 -9.79 2.54 -7.55
C ASN A 96 -10.55 2.13 -8.82
N ILE A 97 -10.34 2.89 -9.89
CA ILE A 97 -10.78 2.56 -11.25
C ILE A 97 -9.57 2.72 -12.15
N SER A 98 -9.32 1.76 -13.02
CA SER A 98 -8.17 1.76 -13.93
C SER A 98 -8.60 1.27 -15.31
N MET A 99 -8.09 1.90 -16.35
CA MET A 99 -8.48 1.65 -17.73
C MET A 99 -7.23 1.62 -18.61
N PRO A 100 -7.00 0.53 -19.37
CA PRO A 100 -5.97 0.52 -20.40
C PRO A 100 -6.37 1.49 -21.53
N LEU A 101 -5.38 2.19 -22.09
CA LEU A 101 -5.51 3.05 -23.25
C LEU A 101 -4.62 2.50 -24.36
N PRO A 102 -5.12 1.56 -25.18
CA PRO A 102 -4.36 1.01 -26.29
C PRO A 102 -3.82 2.12 -27.22
N PRO A 103 -2.61 1.97 -27.78
CA PRO A 103 -1.81 0.75 -27.81
C PRO A 103 -0.80 0.58 -26.64
N SER A 104 -0.56 1.62 -25.83
CA SER A 104 0.62 1.61 -24.93
C SER A 104 0.48 2.40 -23.62
N ALA A 105 -0.68 3.00 -23.36
CA ALA A 105 -0.91 3.81 -22.17
C ALA A 105 -1.94 3.17 -21.25
N ALA A 106 -2.05 3.67 -20.03
CA ALA A 106 -3.14 3.37 -19.11
C ALA A 106 -3.38 4.54 -18.15
N ILE A 107 -4.61 4.69 -17.70
CA ILE A 107 -5.00 5.69 -16.71
C ILE A 107 -5.67 5.04 -15.51
N GLY A 108 -5.61 5.71 -14.37
CA GLY A 108 -6.34 5.31 -13.18
C GLY A 108 -6.74 6.49 -12.32
N VAL A 109 -7.84 6.33 -11.60
CA VAL A 109 -8.30 7.26 -10.57
C VAL A 109 -8.56 6.46 -9.30
N SER A 110 -8.04 6.95 -8.18
CA SER A 110 -8.29 6.34 -6.88
C SER A 110 -8.55 7.36 -5.79
N TRP A 111 -9.23 6.89 -4.76
CA TRP A 111 -9.47 7.60 -3.52
C TRP A 111 -9.11 6.68 -2.35
N ILE A 112 -8.38 7.23 -1.39
CA ILE A 112 -8.06 6.57 -0.13
C ILE A 112 -8.50 7.50 0.98
N GLY A 113 -9.40 7.03 1.83
CA GLY A 113 -9.92 7.75 2.98
C GLY A 113 -9.62 7.00 4.26
N ALA A 114 -8.96 7.65 5.21
CA ALA A 114 -8.86 7.18 6.58
C ALA A 114 -9.72 8.06 7.48
N GLY A 115 -10.32 7.47 8.50
CA GLY A 115 -11.15 8.21 9.44
C GLY A 115 -11.18 7.56 10.80
N VAL A 116 -11.49 8.39 11.80
CA VAL A 116 -11.84 7.95 13.15
C VAL A 116 -13.10 8.68 13.54
N ASP A 117 -14.11 7.91 13.93
CA ASP A 117 -15.37 8.41 14.43
C ASP A 117 -15.46 8.23 15.95
N ASN A 118 -16.48 8.83 16.56
CA ASN A 118 -16.79 8.67 17.99
C ASN A 118 -15.64 8.99 18.97
N ILE A 119 -14.74 9.92 18.61
CA ILE A 119 -13.69 10.39 19.51
C ILE A 119 -14.36 11.14 20.68
N ASP A 120 -14.16 10.64 21.89
CA ASP A 120 -14.75 11.22 23.10
C ASP A 120 -14.07 12.56 23.47
N GLY A 121 -14.73 13.68 23.15
CA GLY A 121 -14.25 15.01 23.51
C GLY A 121 -14.56 15.33 24.97
N ARG A 122 -13.55 15.70 25.76
CA ARG A 122 -13.70 16.06 27.18
C ARG A 122 -13.21 17.46 27.51
N ASN A 123 -13.81 18.09 28.51
CA ASN A 123 -13.33 19.36 29.06
C ASN A 123 -12.19 19.12 30.08
N THR A 124 -11.65 20.19 30.66
CA THR A 124 -10.59 20.12 31.68
C THR A 124 -11.00 19.42 32.97
N ALA A 125 -12.31 19.37 33.27
CA ALA A 125 -12.87 18.62 34.40
C ALA A 125 -13.09 17.13 34.09
N GLY A 126 -12.78 16.69 32.86
CA GLY A 126 -12.97 15.32 32.40
C GLY A 126 -14.41 14.97 32.02
N GLU A 127 -15.31 15.93 31.96
CA GLU A 127 -16.71 15.71 31.57
C GLU A 127 -16.82 15.60 30.04
N HIS A 128 -17.69 14.71 29.57
CA HIS A 128 -17.99 14.58 28.14
C HIS A 128 -18.57 15.89 27.60
N THR A 129 -18.11 16.30 26.42
CA THR A 129 -18.57 17.52 25.75
C THR A 129 -19.32 17.18 24.47
N LYS A 130 -18.69 16.43 23.56
CA LYS A 130 -19.25 16.01 22.28
C LYS A 130 -18.41 14.87 21.70
N SER A 131 -19.02 14.10 20.80
CA SER A 131 -18.29 13.19 19.92
C SER A 131 -17.62 13.97 18.78
N LEU A 132 -16.35 13.69 18.56
CA LEU A 132 -15.52 14.28 17.51
C LEU A 132 -15.21 13.22 16.44
N SER A 133 -14.88 13.67 15.24
CA SER A 133 -14.40 12.79 14.17
C SER A 133 -13.32 13.48 13.35
N THR A 134 -12.42 12.71 12.76
CA THR A 134 -11.31 13.20 11.95
C THR A 134 -11.21 12.39 10.67
N SER A 135 -10.75 13.01 9.58
CA SER A 135 -10.55 12.29 8.32
C SER A 135 -9.34 12.76 7.53
N GLU A 136 -8.67 11.82 6.89
CA GLU A 136 -7.57 12.02 5.95
C GLU A 136 -7.96 11.42 4.61
N ASN A 137 -7.83 12.19 3.53
CA ASN A 137 -8.21 11.79 2.19
C ASN A 137 -7.06 12.06 1.21
N ALA A 138 -6.80 11.08 0.35
CA ALA A 138 -5.97 11.24 -0.83
C ALA A 138 -6.78 10.89 -2.08
N TYR A 139 -6.88 11.82 -3.00
CA TYR A 139 -7.40 11.58 -4.35
C TYR A 139 -6.22 11.49 -5.29
N MET A 140 -6.19 10.48 -6.14
CA MET A 140 -5.03 10.19 -6.96
C MET A 140 -5.41 9.97 -8.42
N VAL A 141 -4.72 10.65 -9.31
CA VAL A 141 -4.79 10.42 -10.76
C VAL A 141 -3.48 9.79 -11.20
N SER A 142 -3.59 8.72 -11.96
CA SER A 142 -2.49 7.82 -12.32
C SER A 142 -2.39 7.76 -13.84
N PHE A 143 -1.19 7.86 -14.37
CA PHE A 143 -0.90 7.68 -15.79
C PHE A 143 0.32 6.80 -15.96
N ALA A 144 0.26 5.87 -16.90
CA ALA A 144 1.37 4.98 -17.18
C ALA A 144 1.55 4.78 -18.68
N GLN A 145 2.79 4.57 -19.09
CA GLN A 145 3.19 4.42 -20.48
C GLN A 145 4.19 3.28 -20.62
N SER A 146 3.93 2.39 -21.57
CA SER A 146 4.88 1.37 -22.02
C SER A 146 5.92 2.06 -22.91
N MET A 147 7.17 2.06 -22.46
CA MET A 147 8.31 2.59 -23.23
C MET A 147 8.87 1.52 -24.16
N LEU A 148 8.92 0.27 -23.67
CA LEU A 148 9.28 -0.93 -24.43
C LEU A 148 8.28 -2.04 -24.05
N PRO A 149 8.21 -3.15 -24.80
CA PRO A 149 7.31 -4.27 -24.47
C PRO A 149 7.54 -4.88 -23.07
N TRP A 150 8.73 -4.65 -22.49
CA TRP A 150 9.14 -5.15 -21.18
C TRP A 150 9.38 -4.03 -20.16
N LEU A 151 9.32 -2.75 -20.55
CA LEU A 151 9.61 -1.60 -19.70
C LEU A 151 8.46 -0.60 -19.73
N SER A 152 7.94 -0.25 -18.57
CA SER A 152 6.96 0.81 -18.41
C SER A 152 7.35 1.78 -17.30
N VAL A 153 6.82 2.99 -17.42
CA VAL A 153 6.94 4.04 -16.40
C VAL A 153 5.55 4.55 -16.05
N GLY A 154 5.41 5.08 -14.84
CA GLY A 154 4.14 5.64 -14.39
C GLY A 154 4.32 6.78 -13.41
N LEU A 155 3.30 7.61 -13.33
CA LEU A 155 3.22 8.77 -12.44
C LEU A 155 1.86 8.75 -11.72
N ASN A 156 1.87 9.00 -10.42
CA ASN A 156 0.66 9.40 -9.70
C ASN A 156 0.76 10.86 -9.26
N VAL A 157 -0.35 11.58 -9.36
CA VAL A 157 -0.53 12.90 -8.74
C VAL A 157 -1.60 12.76 -7.67
N LYS A 158 -1.27 13.15 -6.44
CA LYS A 158 -2.13 13.05 -5.26
C LYS A 158 -2.59 14.43 -4.81
N VAL A 159 -3.87 14.57 -4.51
CA VAL A 159 -4.44 15.71 -3.78
C VAL A 159 -4.78 15.23 -2.38
N LEU A 160 -4.15 15.86 -1.39
CA LEU A 160 -4.18 15.46 0.01
C LEU A 160 -5.05 16.44 0.82
N ARG A 161 -5.92 15.89 1.67
CA ARG A 161 -6.78 16.67 2.57
C ARG A 161 -6.84 16.00 3.94
N HIS A 162 -6.52 16.73 5.00
CA HIS A 162 -6.65 16.28 6.38
C HIS A 162 -7.56 17.24 7.14
N GLN A 163 -8.71 16.76 7.57
CA GLN A 163 -9.64 17.49 8.43
C GLN A 163 -9.44 17.06 9.87
N LEU A 164 -9.04 18.00 10.73
CA LEU A 164 -8.90 17.76 12.16
C LEU A 164 -10.27 17.78 12.87
N PRO A 165 -10.39 17.15 14.06
CA PRO A 165 -11.66 17.04 14.77
C PRO A 165 -12.25 18.36 15.29
N VAL A 166 -11.53 19.47 15.15
CA VAL A 166 -11.98 20.81 15.55
C VAL A 166 -12.90 21.40 14.46
N ASN A 167 -14.08 20.83 14.32
CA ASN A 167 -15.06 21.15 13.26
C ASN A 167 -15.61 22.59 13.28
N THR A 168 -15.36 23.38 14.32
CA THR A 168 -15.88 24.76 14.43
C THR A 168 -15.08 25.80 13.65
N MET A 169 -13.88 25.48 13.14
CA MET A 169 -12.99 26.47 12.50
C MET A 169 -12.48 26.05 11.11
N ASP A 170 -12.99 24.95 10.53
CA ASP A 170 -12.58 24.40 9.23
C ASP A 170 -11.06 24.25 9.07
N LEU A 171 -10.33 23.90 10.14
CA LEU A 171 -8.90 23.71 10.06
C LEU A 171 -8.59 22.44 9.23
N THR A 172 -8.21 22.67 7.98
CA THR A 172 -7.93 21.62 7.02
C THR A 172 -6.51 21.74 6.50
N GLY A 173 -5.72 20.69 6.65
CA GLY A 173 -4.44 20.53 5.97
C GLY A 173 -4.69 20.16 4.51
N LYS A 174 -4.07 20.88 3.58
CA LYS A 174 -4.18 20.61 2.13
C LYS A 174 -2.81 20.42 1.53
N GLY A 175 -2.71 19.58 0.51
CA GLY A 175 -1.45 19.43 -0.20
C GLY A 175 -1.53 18.64 -1.49
N VAL A 176 -0.37 18.52 -2.11
CA VAL A 176 -0.16 17.77 -3.35
C VAL A 176 1.03 16.85 -3.14
N GLY A 177 0.97 15.67 -3.72
CA GLY A 177 2.03 14.68 -3.70
C GLY A 177 2.22 14.04 -5.07
N MET A 178 3.38 13.44 -5.30
CA MET A 178 3.65 12.69 -6.53
C MET A 178 4.30 11.35 -6.23
N ASP A 179 4.02 10.39 -7.10
CA ASP A 179 4.72 9.11 -7.13
C ASP A 179 5.31 8.88 -8.52
N PHE A 180 6.46 8.23 -8.59
CA PHE A 180 7.08 7.81 -9.84
C PHE A 180 7.46 6.33 -9.79
N GLY A 181 7.02 5.58 -10.78
CA GLY A 181 7.21 4.14 -10.87
C GLY A 181 7.92 3.71 -12.15
N ILE A 182 8.75 2.67 -12.04
CA ILE A 182 9.30 1.92 -13.16
C ILE A 182 8.92 0.44 -12.96
N PHE A 183 8.49 -0.22 -14.02
CA PHE A 183 8.16 -1.64 -13.99
C PHE A 183 8.85 -2.35 -15.15
N ILE A 184 9.52 -3.46 -14.83
CA ILE A 184 10.22 -4.33 -15.77
C ILE A 184 9.49 -5.67 -15.75
N LYS A 185 8.73 -5.94 -16.81
CA LYS A 185 7.96 -7.17 -16.95
C LYS A 185 8.80 -8.23 -17.66
N SER A 186 9.06 -9.33 -16.97
CA SER A 186 9.72 -10.49 -17.57
C SER A 186 8.69 -11.44 -18.19
N LYS A 187 9.06 -12.16 -19.25
CA LYS A 187 8.16 -13.12 -19.91
C LYS A 187 8.08 -14.47 -19.19
N THR A 188 9.18 -14.92 -18.59
CA THR A 188 9.32 -16.27 -18.03
C THR A 188 10.11 -16.27 -16.73
N GLY A 189 9.94 -15.23 -15.91
CA GLY A 189 10.69 -15.11 -14.67
C GLY A 189 10.24 -13.93 -13.85
N ALA A 190 11.13 -13.47 -12.99
CA ALA A 190 10.77 -12.49 -11.99
C ALA A 190 10.47 -11.11 -12.61
N ASN A 191 9.42 -10.45 -12.14
CA ASN A 191 9.23 -9.03 -12.40
C ASN A 191 10.15 -8.24 -11.48
N LEU A 192 10.55 -7.06 -11.95
CA LEU A 192 11.33 -6.11 -11.16
C LEU A 192 10.68 -4.74 -11.25
N ALA A 193 10.73 -3.99 -10.16
CA ALA A 193 10.17 -2.65 -10.16
C ALA A 193 10.88 -1.74 -9.19
N LEU A 194 10.86 -0.45 -9.53
CA LEU A 194 11.32 0.64 -8.69
C LEU A 194 10.17 1.62 -8.48
N MET A 195 10.12 2.18 -7.28
CA MET A 195 9.08 3.13 -6.91
C MET A 195 9.63 4.22 -6.00
N ILE A 196 9.31 5.46 -6.35
CA ILE A 196 9.53 6.64 -5.52
C ILE A 196 8.15 7.14 -5.11
N GLN A 197 7.79 6.92 -3.85
CA GLN A 197 6.49 7.25 -3.30
C GLN A 197 6.55 8.51 -2.44
N ASP A 198 5.48 9.30 -2.51
CA ASP A 198 5.26 10.52 -1.73
C ASP A 198 6.31 11.62 -1.95
N LEU A 199 6.85 11.71 -3.17
CA LEU A 199 7.78 12.77 -3.56
C LEU A 199 7.12 14.15 -3.39
N ASN A 200 7.75 15.01 -2.59
CA ASN A 200 7.29 16.37 -2.26
C ASN A 200 5.87 16.43 -1.66
N SER A 201 5.37 15.32 -1.10
CA SER A 201 4.05 15.27 -0.45
C SER A 201 4.08 15.98 0.89
N ARG A 202 3.08 16.81 1.18
CA ARG A 202 3.02 17.60 2.42
C ARG A 202 1.60 18.02 2.75
N TYR A 203 1.34 18.32 4.02
CA TYR A 203 0.20 19.15 4.41
C TYR A 203 0.64 20.59 4.61
N GLN A 204 -0.14 21.52 4.07
CA GLN A 204 -0.07 22.93 4.40
C GLN A 204 -1.27 23.29 5.27
N TRP A 205 -0.98 23.71 6.49
CA TRP A 205 -1.94 24.15 7.48
C TRP A 205 -1.96 25.68 7.51
N LYS A 206 -3.15 26.27 7.38
CA LYS A 206 -3.35 27.72 7.52
C LYS A 206 -4.15 27.99 8.79
N THR A 207 -3.53 28.71 9.72
CA THR A 207 -4.12 28.94 11.06
C THR A 207 -4.66 30.36 11.23
N ASP A 208 -4.75 31.13 10.14
CA ASP A 208 -5.23 32.52 10.09
C ASP A 208 -6.66 32.70 10.61
N LYS A 209 -7.46 31.63 10.59
CA LYS A 209 -8.83 31.61 11.13
C LYS A 209 -8.90 31.38 12.65
N ILE A 210 -7.80 30.96 13.29
CA ILE A 210 -7.77 30.52 14.68
C ILE A 210 -6.99 31.49 15.55
N PHE A 211 -5.87 32.02 15.04
CA PHE A 211 -5.01 32.93 15.77
C PHE A 211 -5.06 34.33 15.15
N GLU A 212 -5.04 35.37 15.98
CA GLU A 212 -4.93 36.78 15.52
C GLU A 212 -3.69 37.01 14.65
N ARG A 213 -2.64 36.20 14.84
CA ARG A 213 -1.49 36.09 13.95
C ARG A 213 -1.33 34.65 13.49
N GLY A 214 -2.09 34.29 12.45
CA GLY A 214 -1.95 32.99 11.79
C GLY A 214 -0.56 32.74 11.23
N LYS A 215 -0.20 31.46 11.17
CA LYS A 215 1.01 30.96 10.50
C LYS A 215 0.64 29.87 9.51
N VAL A 216 1.44 29.81 8.44
CA VAL A 216 1.49 28.67 7.54
C VAL A 216 2.45 27.65 8.13
N TYR A 217 1.92 26.49 8.51
CA TYR A 217 2.74 25.37 8.97
C TYR A 217 2.75 24.29 7.87
N ILE A 218 3.95 23.77 7.57
CA ILE A 218 4.15 22.74 6.55
C ILE A 218 4.59 21.47 7.27
N GLU A 219 3.85 20.40 7.00
CA GLU A 219 4.13 19.07 7.53
C GLU A 219 4.52 18.15 6.37
N GLN A 220 5.80 17.83 6.27
CA GLN A 220 6.38 17.09 5.16
C GLN A 220 6.17 15.58 5.35
N PHE A 221 5.74 14.89 4.28
CA PHE A 221 5.67 13.43 4.28
C PHE A 221 7.06 12.88 3.98
N PRO A 222 7.45 11.74 4.59
CA PRO A 222 8.65 11.04 4.20
C PRO A 222 8.52 10.54 2.76
N THR A 223 9.61 10.62 2.00
CA THR A 223 9.70 10.00 0.67
C THR A 223 10.17 8.56 0.83
N LEU A 224 9.53 7.63 0.13
CA LEU A 224 9.87 6.20 0.18
C LEU A 224 10.48 5.79 -1.16
N TYR A 225 11.67 5.21 -1.11
CA TYR A 225 12.31 4.58 -2.25
C TYR A 225 12.19 3.08 -2.09
N ARG A 226 11.56 2.40 -3.05
CA ARG A 226 11.27 0.96 -2.98
C ARG A 226 11.79 0.26 -4.21
N VAL A 227 12.27 -0.95 -4.01
CA VAL A 227 12.58 -1.93 -5.05
C VAL A 227 11.81 -3.20 -4.73
N GLY A 228 11.16 -3.77 -5.73
CA GLY A 228 10.36 -4.98 -5.57
C GLY A 228 10.68 -6.01 -6.62
N SER A 229 10.38 -7.27 -6.30
CA SER A 229 10.40 -8.38 -7.24
C SER A 229 9.31 -9.38 -6.93
N THR A 230 8.76 -10.00 -7.98
CA THR A 230 7.82 -11.11 -7.85
C THR A 230 8.28 -12.29 -8.68
N PHE A 231 8.01 -13.50 -8.22
CA PHE A 231 8.41 -14.72 -8.93
C PHE A 231 7.55 -15.91 -8.50
N ASP A 232 7.36 -16.84 -9.43
CA ASP A 232 6.71 -18.12 -9.18
C ASP A 232 7.75 -19.18 -8.78
N TYR A 233 7.40 -20.01 -7.80
CA TYR A 233 8.16 -21.20 -7.43
C TYR A 233 7.23 -22.35 -7.12
N SER A 234 7.21 -23.36 -8.00
CA SER A 234 6.20 -24.43 -7.99
C SER A 234 4.78 -23.84 -8.09
N ASP A 235 3.91 -24.14 -7.12
CA ASP A 235 2.52 -23.67 -7.08
C ASP A 235 2.34 -22.43 -6.18
N VAL A 236 3.45 -21.82 -5.77
CA VAL A 236 3.46 -20.65 -4.86
C VAL A 236 4.04 -19.45 -5.58
N TYR A 237 3.27 -18.37 -5.56
CA TYR A 237 3.66 -17.06 -6.02
C TYR A 237 4.27 -16.26 -4.88
N PHE A 238 5.44 -15.68 -5.11
CA PHE A 238 6.16 -14.88 -4.11
C PHE A 238 6.26 -13.42 -4.53
N THR A 239 6.21 -12.55 -3.54
CA THR A 239 6.42 -11.12 -3.68
C THR A 239 7.39 -10.63 -2.61
N THR A 240 8.33 -9.78 -3.02
CA THR A 240 9.39 -9.25 -2.15
C THR A 240 9.58 -7.78 -2.43
N ASP A 241 9.85 -7.01 -1.38
CA ASP A 241 10.07 -5.58 -1.48
C ASP A 241 11.03 -5.11 -0.39
N ALA A 242 11.95 -4.25 -0.76
CA ALA A 242 12.84 -3.55 0.15
C ALA A 242 12.77 -2.06 -0.15
N GLY A 243 12.96 -1.23 0.87
CA GLY A 243 12.92 0.21 0.68
C GLY A 243 13.57 1.01 1.81
N ILE A 244 13.83 2.27 1.49
CA ILE A 244 14.41 3.26 2.39
C ILE A 244 13.40 4.40 2.52
N VAL A 245 13.17 4.83 3.76
CA VAL A 245 12.30 5.95 4.06
C VAL A 245 13.18 7.14 4.44
N MET A 246 12.99 8.26 3.76
CA MET A 246 13.79 9.47 3.95
C MET A 246 12.90 10.66 4.30
N ASN A 247 13.38 11.53 5.18
CA ASN A 247 12.77 12.83 5.43
C ASN A 247 13.85 13.90 5.64
N GLY A 248 13.72 15.05 4.98
CA GLY A 248 14.69 16.15 5.12
C GLY A 248 16.15 15.81 4.76
N GLY A 249 16.38 14.77 3.95
CA GLY A 249 17.72 14.28 3.60
C GLY A 249 18.29 13.22 4.55
N GLU A 250 17.60 12.92 5.65
CA GLU A 250 17.99 11.87 6.59
C GLU A 250 17.23 10.57 6.33
N VAL A 251 17.92 9.44 6.46
CA VAL A 251 17.29 8.11 6.45
C VAL A 251 16.65 7.87 7.81
N ILE A 252 15.32 7.71 7.82
CA ILE A 252 14.55 7.54 9.06
C ILE A 252 14.21 6.09 9.36
N ASP A 253 14.10 5.24 8.32
CA ASP A 253 13.69 3.84 8.46
C ASP A 253 14.07 3.01 7.22
N PHE A 254 14.18 1.70 7.40
CA PHE A 254 14.32 0.71 6.33
C PHE A 254 13.11 -0.23 6.37
N SER A 255 12.53 -0.53 5.21
CA SER A 255 11.41 -1.45 5.11
C SER A 255 11.80 -2.70 4.33
N ALA A 256 11.49 -3.87 4.87
CA ALA A 256 11.52 -5.14 4.16
C ALA A 256 10.14 -5.79 4.24
N ARG A 257 9.69 -6.38 3.12
CA ARG A 257 8.38 -7.03 3.00
C ARG A 257 8.50 -8.31 2.18
N LEU A 258 7.74 -9.31 2.57
CA LEU A 258 7.65 -10.63 1.97
C LEU A 258 6.18 -11.04 1.94
N GLY A 259 5.73 -11.61 0.83
CA GLY A 259 4.44 -12.25 0.73
C GLY A 259 4.49 -13.52 -0.12
N ALA A 260 3.58 -14.43 0.16
CA ALA A 260 3.35 -15.65 -0.59
C ALA A 260 1.85 -15.84 -0.84
N GLU A 261 1.52 -16.37 -2.00
CA GLU A 261 0.18 -16.73 -2.44
C GLU A 261 0.21 -18.13 -3.03
N TYR A 262 -0.60 -19.03 -2.49
CA TYR A 262 -0.81 -20.38 -2.99
C TYR A 262 -2.19 -20.45 -3.65
N VAL A 263 -2.23 -20.97 -4.86
CA VAL A 263 -3.46 -21.11 -5.65
C VAL A 263 -3.97 -22.53 -5.54
N TYR A 264 -5.22 -22.70 -5.13
CA TYR A 264 -5.90 -23.98 -5.03
C TYR A 264 -7.08 -24.03 -6.00
N MET A 265 -7.07 -25.04 -6.89
CA MET A 265 -8.12 -25.26 -7.90
C MET A 265 -8.41 -24.01 -8.76
N ASP A 266 -7.41 -23.18 -9.06
CA ASP A 266 -7.49 -21.98 -9.90
C ASP A 266 -8.49 -20.88 -9.46
N HIS A 267 -9.19 -21.05 -8.34
CA HIS A 267 -10.24 -20.13 -7.87
C HIS A 267 -10.03 -19.68 -6.41
N TYR A 268 -9.32 -20.48 -5.60
CA TYR A 268 -9.11 -20.20 -4.18
C TYR A 268 -7.67 -19.80 -3.92
N TYR A 269 -7.48 -18.74 -3.15
CA TYR A 269 -6.17 -18.20 -2.85
C TYR A 269 -5.91 -18.25 -1.35
N LEU A 270 -4.78 -18.85 -0.96
CA LEU A 270 -4.27 -18.82 0.41
C LEU A 270 -3.05 -17.92 0.46
N ARG A 271 -3.05 -16.91 1.33
CA ARG A 271 -2.03 -15.87 1.35
C ARG A 271 -1.47 -15.66 2.74
N GLY A 272 -0.17 -15.36 2.78
CA GLY A 272 0.50 -14.97 4.02
C GLY A 272 1.71 -14.09 3.73
N GLY A 273 2.06 -13.25 4.69
CA GLY A 273 3.16 -12.31 4.50
C GLY A 273 3.53 -11.54 5.74
N PHE A 274 4.68 -10.89 5.65
CA PHE A 274 5.21 -10.00 6.67
C PHE A 274 5.63 -8.69 6.02
N GLY A 275 5.21 -7.57 6.59
CA GLY A 275 5.63 -6.26 6.14
C GLY A 275 5.09 -5.15 7.03
N ASN A 276 5.76 -4.01 7.03
CA ASN A 276 5.44 -2.88 7.92
C ASN A 276 5.36 -3.28 9.41
N GLY A 277 6.15 -4.28 9.83
CA GLY A 277 6.14 -4.81 11.20
C GLY A 277 4.91 -5.65 11.56
N ARG A 278 4.14 -6.11 10.57
CA ARG A 278 2.88 -6.84 10.75
C ARG A 278 2.90 -8.16 10.00
N VAL A 279 2.26 -9.17 10.58
CA VAL A 279 1.94 -10.42 9.90
C VAL A 279 0.52 -10.31 9.34
N GLY A 280 0.36 -10.67 8.07
CA GLY A 280 -0.92 -10.75 7.40
C GLY A 280 -1.19 -12.17 6.92
N VAL A 281 -2.47 -12.57 6.96
CA VAL A 281 -2.98 -13.81 6.38
C VAL A 281 -4.30 -13.50 5.71
N GLY A 282 -4.56 -14.12 4.56
CA GLY A 282 -5.77 -13.84 3.81
C GLY A 282 -6.21 -14.97 2.90
N LEU A 283 -7.47 -14.84 2.48
CA LEU A 283 -8.16 -15.72 1.56
C LEU A 283 -8.64 -14.91 0.36
N GLY A 284 -8.71 -15.54 -0.80
CA GLY A 284 -9.30 -14.97 -2.00
C GLY A 284 -10.17 -15.98 -2.73
N LEU A 285 -11.20 -15.48 -3.39
CA LEU A 285 -12.07 -16.26 -4.26
C LEU A 285 -12.31 -15.48 -5.56
N ASP A 286 -11.95 -16.09 -6.69
CA ASP A 286 -12.35 -15.62 -8.01
C ASP A 286 -13.65 -16.31 -8.43
N TRP A 287 -14.59 -15.52 -8.97
CA TRP A 287 -15.82 -16.03 -9.57
C TRP A 287 -16.19 -15.22 -10.81
N SER A 288 -17.13 -15.76 -11.57
CA SER A 288 -17.61 -15.19 -12.83
C SER A 288 -18.99 -14.58 -12.59
N LEU A 289 -19.12 -13.26 -12.70
CA LEU A 289 -20.40 -12.56 -12.60
C LEU A 289 -21.02 -12.38 -13.99
N PHE A 290 -20.25 -11.87 -14.95
CA PHE A 290 -20.63 -11.69 -16.35
C PHE A 290 -19.68 -12.43 -17.30
N GLU A 291 -18.37 -12.22 -17.13
CA GLU A 291 -17.30 -12.92 -17.86
C GLU A 291 -16.53 -13.86 -16.94
N ASP A 292 -15.77 -14.78 -17.54
CA ASP A 292 -15.02 -15.77 -16.78
C ASP A 292 -13.97 -15.11 -15.88
N GLN A 293 -14.05 -15.37 -14.56
CA GLN A 293 -13.18 -14.82 -13.52
C GLN A 293 -13.10 -13.28 -13.51
N ASP A 294 -14.17 -12.59 -13.87
CA ASP A 294 -14.21 -11.12 -13.86
C ASP A 294 -14.20 -10.50 -12.45
N SER A 295 -14.64 -11.26 -11.44
CA SER A 295 -14.91 -10.79 -10.09
C SER A 295 -14.03 -11.50 -9.06
N ARG A 296 -13.58 -10.76 -8.05
CA ARG A 296 -12.75 -11.26 -6.94
C ARG A 296 -13.22 -10.72 -5.61
N LEU A 297 -13.32 -11.60 -4.61
CA LEU A 297 -13.45 -11.22 -3.21
C LEU A 297 -12.23 -11.68 -2.44
N ASP A 298 -11.63 -10.76 -1.72
CA ASP A 298 -10.50 -11.03 -0.85
C ASP A 298 -10.84 -10.62 0.58
N TYR A 299 -10.38 -11.44 1.52
CA TYR A 299 -10.42 -11.15 2.95
C TYR A 299 -9.03 -11.30 3.53
N ALA A 300 -8.62 -10.39 4.41
CA ALA A 300 -7.39 -10.50 5.16
C ALA A 300 -7.57 -10.11 6.61
N PHE A 301 -6.78 -10.73 7.47
CA PHE A 301 -6.60 -10.26 8.83
C PHE A 301 -5.14 -9.95 9.09
N THR A 302 -4.87 -8.92 9.89
CA THR A 302 -3.52 -8.60 10.34
C THR A 302 -3.46 -8.33 11.82
N LEU A 303 -2.30 -8.63 12.40
CA LEU A 303 -1.99 -8.34 13.79
C LEU A 303 -1.32 -6.97 13.87
N GLU A 304 -1.99 -5.99 14.48
CA GLU A 304 -1.49 -4.63 14.72
C GLU A 304 -0.88 -4.46 16.13
N GLY A 305 -0.24 -5.50 16.67
CA GLY A 305 0.41 -5.46 17.98
C GLY A 305 -0.55 -4.98 19.08
N ALA A 306 -0.19 -3.89 19.77
CA ALA A 306 -0.98 -3.31 20.85
C ALA A 306 -2.36 -2.77 20.41
N ALA A 307 -2.54 -2.47 19.12
CA ALA A 307 -3.83 -2.02 18.60
C ALA A 307 -4.80 -3.18 18.35
N GLY A 308 -4.37 -4.45 18.43
CA GLY A 308 -5.24 -5.61 18.26
C GLY A 308 -5.24 -6.19 16.84
N ILE A 309 -6.41 -6.61 16.37
CA ILE A 309 -6.60 -7.28 15.07
C ILE A 309 -7.31 -6.32 14.13
N SER A 310 -6.91 -6.30 12.86
CA SER A 310 -7.66 -5.60 11.82
C SER A 310 -8.16 -6.56 10.76
N HIS A 311 -9.28 -6.21 10.15
CA HIS A 311 -9.96 -6.99 9.13
C HIS A 311 -10.06 -6.16 7.85
N VAL A 312 -9.74 -6.76 6.71
CA VAL A 312 -9.80 -6.10 5.41
C VAL A 312 -10.67 -6.91 4.48
N PHE A 313 -11.64 -6.25 3.85
CA PHE A 313 -12.48 -6.82 2.82
C PHE A 313 -12.23 -6.06 1.53
N THR A 314 -12.05 -6.79 0.44
CA THR A 314 -11.81 -6.20 -0.88
C THR A 314 -12.66 -6.90 -1.92
N TYR A 315 -13.27 -6.10 -2.78
CA TYR A 315 -13.94 -6.54 -3.98
C TYR A 315 -13.27 -5.91 -5.19
N ALA A 316 -12.93 -6.71 -6.19
CA ALA A 316 -12.38 -6.24 -7.46
C ALA A 316 -13.16 -6.83 -8.63
N PHE A 317 -13.39 -6.01 -9.65
CA PHE A 317 -14.17 -6.34 -10.83
C PHE A 317 -13.44 -5.89 -12.08
N SER A 318 -13.42 -6.72 -13.12
CA SER A 318 -12.81 -6.44 -14.43
C SER A 318 -13.87 -6.39 -15.52
N PHE A 319 -13.80 -5.40 -16.42
CA PHE A 319 -14.79 -5.13 -17.47
C PHE A 319 -14.19 -4.46 -18.71
#